data_AF-A0A1P8F9C8-F1
#
_entry.id   AF-A0A1P8F9C8-F1
#
_cell.length_a   1.000
_cell.length_b   1.000
_cell.length_c   1.000
_cell.angle_alpha   90.00
_cell.angle_beta   90.00
_cell.angle_gamma   90.00
#
_symmetry.space_group_name_H-M   'P 1'
#
loop_
_entity.id
_entity.type
_entity.pdbx_description
1 polymer ?
#
loop_
_entity_poly.entity_id
_entity_poly.type
_entity_poly.pdbx_seq_one_letter_code
_entity_poly.pdbx_strand_id
1 'polypeptide(L)'
;MPYAMVPPGYRAIPLGQTGSIEGLGAFAPLEESSDEGALFLARLDFEEFPSGEIMAQLEQAFSDAGVEHWPGYSYIVHADSGRPAVYLAWQKGFAWLPIIAGIIGFIALPPLVGTVIWWLIPEDVKNLISSLINMGMMLLVMYILMQVMKPLAAPKKPKKLPEAKT
;
A
#
# COMPACT_ATOMS: atom_id res chain seq x y z
N MET A 1 12.32 0.48 -19.81
CA MET A 1 13.60 1.15 -20.18
C MET A 1 13.46 2.65 -19.90
N PRO A 2 14.28 3.26 -19.04
CA PRO A 2 14.19 4.68 -18.69
C PRO A 2 14.37 5.64 -19.90
N TYR A 3 15.06 5.20 -20.95
CA TYR A 3 15.22 5.96 -22.20
C TYR A 3 13.96 6.03 -23.07
N ALA A 4 12.93 5.24 -22.75
CA ALA A 4 11.70 5.19 -23.52
C ALA A 4 10.60 6.08 -22.96
N MET A 5 10.72 6.57 -21.71
CA MET A 5 9.64 7.31 -21.05
C MET A 5 9.46 8.75 -21.54
N VAL A 6 10.52 9.39 -22.02
CA VAL A 6 10.42 10.77 -22.53
C VAL A 6 9.67 10.74 -23.87
N PRO A 7 8.49 11.39 -23.99
CA PRO A 7 7.75 11.37 -25.24
C PRO A 7 8.55 12.02 -26.39
N PRO A 8 8.29 11.63 -27.65
CA PRO A 8 8.92 12.27 -28.80
C PRO A 8 8.70 13.79 -28.79
N GLY A 9 9.76 14.57 -29.01
CA GLY A 9 9.71 16.03 -28.98
C GLY A 9 9.94 16.67 -27.61
N TYR A 10 10.10 15.86 -26.54
CA TYR A 10 10.44 16.35 -25.21
C TYR A 10 11.92 16.15 -24.88
N ARG A 11 12.45 17.02 -24.02
CA ARG A 11 13.81 16.90 -23.46
C ARG A 11 13.71 16.84 -21.94
N ALA A 12 14.28 15.81 -21.34
CA ALA A 12 14.42 15.72 -19.89
C ALA A 12 15.43 16.75 -19.38
N ILE A 13 15.05 17.53 -18.37
CA ILE A 13 15.90 18.50 -17.68
C ILE A 13 15.97 18.09 -16.21
N PRO A 14 17.16 17.88 -15.63
CA PRO A 14 17.28 17.54 -14.22
C PRO A 14 16.89 18.74 -13.36
N LEU A 15 15.84 18.57 -12.54
CA LEU A 15 15.36 19.61 -11.62
C LEU A 15 16.10 19.57 -10.27
N GLY A 16 16.54 18.38 -9.85
CA GLY A 16 17.29 18.20 -8.62
C GLY A 16 17.33 16.76 -8.15
N GLN A 17 17.92 16.55 -6.98
CA GLN A 17 17.98 15.28 -6.28
C GLN A 17 17.87 15.54 -4.78
N THR A 18 17.17 14.65 -4.06
CA THR A 18 17.07 14.65 -2.61
C THR A 18 17.41 13.27 -2.07
N GLY A 19 17.98 13.22 -0.86
CA GLY A 19 18.24 11.98 -0.13
C GLY A 19 17.07 11.52 0.76
N SER A 20 15.99 12.29 0.84
CA SER A 20 14.80 11.94 1.64
C SER A 20 13.49 12.35 0.96
N ILE A 21 12.40 11.67 1.35
CA ILE A 21 11.04 11.92 0.84
C ILE A 21 10.55 13.32 1.26
N GLU A 22 10.89 13.77 2.47
CA GLU A 22 10.53 15.11 2.96
C GLU A 22 11.17 16.21 2.09
N GLY A 23 12.39 15.94 1.59
CA GLY A 23 13.09 16.84 0.67
C GLY A 23 12.45 16.93 -0.71
N LEU A 24 11.53 16.02 -1.08
CA LEU A 24 10.79 16.09 -2.34
C LEU A 24 9.89 17.35 -2.39
N GLY A 25 9.35 17.75 -1.24
CA GLY A 25 8.52 18.95 -1.12
C GLY A 25 9.26 20.25 -1.44
N ALA A 26 10.59 20.27 -1.34
CA ALA A 26 11.40 21.43 -1.71
C ALA A 26 11.33 21.77 -3.21
N PHE A 27 10.92 20.82 -4.05
CA PHE A 27 10.72 21.01 -5.48
C PHE A 27 9.30 21.46 -5.85
N ALA A 28 8.37 21.55 -4.88
CA ALA A 28 7.00 22.00 -5.13
C ALA A 28 6.91 23.38 -5.81
N PRO A 29 7.73 24.40 -5.46
CA PRO A 29 7.73 25.67 -6.17
C PRO A 29 8.18 25.57 -7.65
N LEU A 30 9.03 24.59 -7.98
CA LEU A 30 9.46 24.36 -9.37
C LEU A 30 8.32 23.76 -10.20
N GLU A 31 7.56 22.85 -9.60
CA GLU A 31 6.36 22.34 -10.26
C GLU A 31 5.33 23.46 -10.40
N GLU A 32 5.05 24.22 -9.33
CA GLU A 32 4.07 25.31 -9.33
C GLU A 32 4.38 26.39 -10.39
N SER A 33 5.65 26.71 -10.61
CA SER A 33 6.08 27.70 -11.61
C SER A 33 6.10 27.19 -13.06
N SER A 34 5.94 25.88 -13.29
CA SER A 34 5.88 25.30 -14.64
C SER A 34 4.51 25.53 -15.32
N ASP A 35 4.42 25.39 -16.64
CA ASP A 35 3.13 25.49 -17.33
C ASP A 35 2.20 24.31 -16.98
N GLU A 36 0.88 24.55 -17.00
CA GLU A 36 -0.10 23.45 -16.94
C GLU A 36 0.12 22.48 -18.11
N GLY A 37 0.03 21.18 -17.84
CA GLY A 37 0.38 20.14 -18.79
C GLY A 37 1.87 19.85 -18.90
N ALA A 38 2.73 20.52 -18.12
CA ALA A 38 4.13 20.15 -18.01
C ALA A 38 4.30 18.72 -17.49
N LEU A 39 5.36 18.06 -17.97
CA LEU A 39 5.56 16.64 -17.79
C LEU A 39 6.68 16.39 -16.79
N PHE A 40 6.36 15.68 -15.72
CA PHE A 40 7.27 15.43 -14.61
C PHE A 40 7.66 13.95 -14.55
N LEU A 41 8.94 13.74 -14.24
CA LEU A 41 9.52 12.42 -14.04
C LEU A 41 10.38 12.46 -12.79
N ALA A 42 10.07 11.60 -11.82
CA ALA A 42 10.90 11.36 -10.65
C ALA A 42 11.42 9.92 -10.68
N ARG A 43 12.64 9.71 -10.17
CA ARG A 43 13.18 8.39 -9.89
C ARG A 43 13.38 8.27 -8.38
N LEU A 44 12.77 7.25 -7.80
CA LEU A 44 12.97 6.84 -6.42
C LEU A 44 13.93 5.67 -6.40
N ASP A 45 15.06 5.83 -5.72
CA ASP A 45 16.04 4.76 -5.53
C ASP A 45 15.78 4.08 -4.17
N PHE A 46 15.71 2.74 -4.16
CA PHE A 46 15.46 1.92 -2.98
C PHE A 46 16.67 1.02 -2.68
N GLU A 47 16.78 0.56 -1.43
CA GLU A 47 17.82 -0.41 -1.04
C GLU A 47 17.55 -1.80 -1.65
N GLU A 48 16.27 -2.19 -1.72
CA GLU A 48 15.82 -3.46 -2.28
C GLU A 48 14.74 -3.25 -3.36
N PHE A 49 14.51 -4.26 -4.20
CA PHE A 49 13.46 -4.19 -5.21
C PHE A 49 12.09 -4.11 -4.52
N PRO A 50 11.28 -3.07 -4.81
CA PRO A 50 9.96 -2.97 -4.23
C PRO A 50 9.09 -4.14 -4.69
N SER A 51 8.26 -4.65 -3.78
CA SER A 51 7.35 -5.74 -4.09
C SER A 51 6.25 -5.28 -5.05
N GLY A 52 5.71 -6.21 -5.85
CA GLY A 52 4.60 -5.90 -6.75
C GLY A 52 3.35 -5.38 -6.02
N GLU A 53 3.18 -5.75 -4.75
CA GLU A 53 2.10 -5.26 -3.90
C GLU A 53 2.28 -3.77 -3.55
N ILE A 54 3.48 -3.35 -3.15
CA ILE A 54 3.80 -1.93 -2.90
C ILE A 54 3.60 -1.11 -4.17
N MET A 55 4.03 -1.65 -5.33
CA MET A 55 3.84 -1.01 -6.62
C MET A 55 2.37 -0.80 -6.97
N ALA A 56 1.54 -1.83 -6.76
CA ALA A 56 0.10 -1.74 -7.00
C ALA A 56 -0.59 -0.77 -6.03
N GLN A 57 -0.18 -0.75 -4.75
CA GLN A 57 -0.70 0.19 -3.76
C GLN A 57 -0.33 1.64 -4.11
N LEU A 58 0.90 1.89 -4.56
CA LEU A 58 1.33 3.23 -5.00
C LEU A 58 0.54 3.69 -6.23
N GLU A 59 0.40 2.85 -7.25
CA GLU A 59 -0.38 3.17 -8.46
C GLU A 59 -1.82 3.50 -8.10
N GLN A 60 -2.46 2.67 -7.27
CA GLN A 60 -3.83 2.89 -6.82
C GLN A 60 -3.96 4.19 -6.03
N ALA A 61 -3.04 4.48 -5.10
CA ALA A 61 -3.08 5.69 -4.29
C ALA A 61 -2.90 6.97 -5.13
N PHE A 62 -2.03 6.97 -6.13
CA PHE A 62 -1.89 8.11 -7.04
C PHE A 62 -3.13 8.28 -7.92
N SER A 63 -3.68 7.17 -8.44
CA SER A 63 -4.92 7.20 -9.21
C SER A 63 -6.10 7.72 -8.39
N ASP A 64 -6.24 7.28 -7.14
CA ASP A 64 -7.32 7.71 -6.23
C ASP A 64 -7.17 9.19 -5.83
N ALA A 65 -5.93 9.67 -5.71
CA ALA A 65 -5.63 11.09 -5.50
C ALA A 65 -5.90 11.95 -6.75
N GLY A 66 -6.17 11.34 -7.91
CA GLY A 66 -6.45 12.04 -9.16
C GLY A 66 -5.21 12.52 -9.90
N VAL A 67 -4.03 11.97 -9.58
CA VAL A 67 -2.77 12.35 -10.28
C VAL A 67 -2.92 12.06 -11.77
N GLU A 68 -2.65 13.07 -12.59
CA GLU A 68 -2.83 12.95 -14.03
C GLU A 68 -1.72 12.11 -14.67
N HIS A 69 -2.14 11.20 -15.55
CA HIS A 69 -1.23 10.32 -16.26
C HIS A 69 -0.48 11.07 -17.35
N TRP A 70 0.75 10.62 -17.59
CA TRP A 70 1.54 11.10 -18.71
C TRP A 70 0.87 10.68 -20.05
N PRO A 71 0.62 11.58 -21.03
CA PRO A 71 -0.05 11.19 -22.27
C PRO A 71 0.72 10.09 -23.02
N GLY A 72 0.01 9.01 -23.37
CA GLY A 72 0.59 7.84 -24.03
C GLY A 72 1.16 6.78 -23.08
N TYR A 73 1.12 7.01 -21.76
CA TYR A 73 1.45 6.04 -20.73
C TYR A 73 0.22 5.70 -19.89
N SER A 74 0.04 4.42 -19.61
CA SER A 74 -1.09 3.91 -18.83
C SER A 74 -0.78 3.71 -17.35
N TYR A 75 0.40 4.15 -16.90
CA TYR A 75 0.89 3.95 -15.54
C TYR A 75 1.58 5.20 -15.03
N ILE A 76 1.33 5.54 -13.77
CA ILE A 76 2.04 6.60 -13.05
C ILE A 76 3.34 6.03 -12.47
N VAL A 77 3.30 4.78 -12.01
CA VAL A 77 4.38 4.11 -11.28
C VAL A 77 4.94 2.97 -12.13
N HIS A 78 6.27 2.96 -12.30
CA HIS A 78 6.95 1.93 -13.08
C HIS A 78 8.23 1.47 -12.40
N ALA A 79 8.36 0.16 -12.14
CA ALA A 79 9.58 -0.41 -11.59
C ALA A 79 10.65 -0.60 -12.68
N ASP A 80 11.90 -0.26 -12.36
CA ASP A 80 13.05 -0.62 -13.18
C ASP A 80 13.33 -2.13 -13.08
N SER A 81 13.58 -2.76 -14.22
CA SER A 81 13.84 -4.21 -14.28
C SER A 81 15.27 -4.60 -13.91
N GLY A 82 16.20 -3.64 -13.89
CA GLY A 82 17.63 -3.88 -13.67
C GLY A 82 18.19 -3.25 -12.39
N ARG A 83 17.40 -2.43 -11.69
CA ARG A 83 17.81 -1.72 -10.46
C ARG A 83 16.64 -1.62 -9.48
N PRO A 84 16.89 -1.55 -8.17
CA PRO A 84 15.85 -1.26 -7.17
C PRO A 84 15.43 0.21 -7.25
N ALA A 85 14.79 0.59 -8.36
CA ALA A 85 14.37 1.95 -8.64
C ALA A 85 12.94 1.97 -9.20
N VAL A 86 12.18 3.00 -8.84
CA VAL A 86 10.83 3.25 -9.33
C VAL A 86 10.79 4.60 -10.01
N TYR A 87 10.23 4.65 -11.20
CA TYR A 87 9.94 5.87 -11.92
C TYR A 87 8.49 6.26 -11.67
N LEU A 88 8.30 7.53 -11.31
CA LEU A 88 7.01 8.19 -11.20
C LEU A 88 6.89 9.19 -12.34
N ALA A 89 5.83 9.08 -13.12
CA ALA A 89 5.55 9.97 -14.23
C ALA A 89 4.14 10.53 -14.12
N TRP A 90 4.03 11.87 -14.15
CA TRP A 90 2.75 12.54 -14.07
C TRP A 90 2.73 13.83 -14.89
N GLN A 91 1.52 14.26 -15.21
CA GLN A 91 1.25 15.54 -15.83
C GLN A 91 0.84 16.55 -14.77
N LYS A 92 1.37 17.78 -14.89
CA LYS A 92 0.97 18.88 -14.02
C LYS A 92 -0.44 19.34 -14.36
N GLY A 93 -1.37 19.02 -13.46
CA GLY A 93 -2.68 19.69 -13.35
C GLY A 93 -2.66 20.79 -12.27
N PHE A 94 -1.94 20.53 -11.17
CA PHE A 94 -1.59 21.50 -10.13
C PHE A 94 -0.28 21.04 -9.43
N ALA A 95 0.13 21.66 -8.33
CA ALA A 95 1.32 21.24 -7.56
C ALA A 95 1.08 19.88 -6.85
N TRP A 96 1.38 18.78 -7.55
CA TRP A 96 1.21 17.41 -7.08
C TRP A 96 2.30 16.94 -6.11
N LEU A 97 3.50 17.52 -6.16
CA LEU A 97 4.66 17.07 -5.37
C LEU A 97 4.39 16.92 -3.86
N PRO A 98 3.66 17.83 -3.17
CA PRO A 98 3.31 17.62 -1.76
C PRO A 98 2.42 16.39 -1.54
N ILE A 99 1.45 16.15 -2.43
CA ILE A 99 0.57 14.98 -2.36
C ILE A 99 1.37 13.71 -2.66
N ILE A 100 2.22 13.75 -3.68
CA ILE A 100 3.07 12.63 -4.07
C ILE A 100 4.01 12.26 -2.92
N ALA A 101 4.69 13.24 -2.32
CA ALA A 101 5.53 13.03 -1.15
C ALA A 101 4.73 12.45 0.02
N GLY A 102 3.51 12.93 0.25
CA GLY A 102 2.60 12.43 1.28
C GLY A 102 2.20 10.97 1.08
N ILE A 103 1.86 10.57 -0.15
CA ILE A 103 1.49 9.18 -0.50
C ILE A 103 2.69 8.25 -0.34
N ILE A 104 3.85 8.63 -0.88
CA ILE A 104 5.09 7.83 -0.74
C ILE A 104 5.42 7.69 0.74
N GLY A 105 5.39 8.80 1.49
CA GLY A 105 5.56 8.78 2.94
C GLY A 105 4.56 7.84 3.58
N PHE A 106 3.27 7.95 3.31
CA PHE A 106 2.25 7.13 3.95
C PHE A 106 2.30 5.64 3.57
N ILE A 107 2.82 5.24 2.40
CA ILE A 107 2.89 3.82 2.01
C ILE A 107 4.24 3.21 2.41
N ALA A 108 5.32 3.98 2.29
CA ALA A 108 6.66 3.53 2.66
C ALA A 108 6.95 3.63 4.16
N LEU A 109 6.32 4.58 4.88
CA LEU A 109 6.52 4.77 6.32
C LEU A 109 5.89 3.67 7.16
N PRO A 110 4.67 3.14 6.98
CA PRO A 110 4.11 2.14 7.89
C PRO A 110 4.92 0.87 8.02
N PRO A 111 5.57 0.32 6.96
CA PRO A 111 6.57 -0.72 7.14
C PRO A 111 7.76 -0.26 7.99
N LEU A 112 8.29 0.95 7.77
CA LEU A 112 9.43 1.51 8.53
C LEU A 112 9.06 1.86 9.98
N VAL A 113 7.94 2.50 10.23
CA VAL A 113 7.40 2.92 11.52
C VAL A 113 6.88 1.70 12.27
N GLY A 114 6.19 0.77 11.62
CA GLY A 114 5.79 -0.50 12.21
C GLY A 114 6.99 -1.33 12.65
N THR A 115 8.03 -1.43 11.83
CA THR A 115 9.26 -2.16 12.19
C THR A 115 10.10 -1.43 13.23
N VAL A 116 10.24 -0.10 13.14
CA VAL A 116 10.99 0.72 14.11
C VAL A 116 10.27 0.79 15.46
N ILE A 117 8.94 1.01 15.47
CA ILE A 117 8.13 0.94 16.70
C ILE A 117 8.19 -0.47 17.26
N TRP A 118 8.02 -1.51 16.44
CA TRP A 118 8.16 -2.89 16.92
C TRP A 118 9.55 -3.14 17.52
N TRP A 119 10.62 -2.61 16.92
CA TRP A 119 11.97 -2.76 17.44
C TRP A 119 12.19 -1.99 18.76
N LEU A 120 11.55 -0.82 18.93
CA LEU A 120 11.57 0.00 20.13
C LEU A 120 10.67 -0.51 21.27
N ILE A 121 9.67 -1.35 20.96
CA ILE A 121 8.79 -1.94 21.98
C ILE A 121 9.59 -2.99 22.80
N PRO A 122 9.62 -2.90 24.14
CA PRO A 122 10.25 -3.92 24.99
C PRO A 122 9.63 -5.31 24.79
N GLU A 123 10.44 -6.36 24.90
CA GLU A 123 9.97 -7.74 24.71
C GLU A 123 8.77 -8.12 25.59
N ASP A 124 8.67 -7.57 26.80
CA ASP A 124 7.53 -7.81 27.70
C ASP A 124 6.20 -7.31 27.10
N VAL A 125 6.23 -6.18 26.39
CA VAL A 125 5.05 -5.60 25.75
C VAL A 125 4.71 -6.38 24.47
N LYS A 126 5.70 -6.81 23.69
CA LYS A 126 5.48 -7.71 22.54
C LYS A 126 4.85 -9.03 22.98
N ASN A 127 5.35 -9.60 24.08
CA ASN A 127 4.83 -10.82 24.67
C ASN A 127 3.42 -10.63 25.21
N LEU A 128 3.11 -9.49 25.84
CA LEU A 128 1.76 -9.15 26.27
C LEU A 128 0.78 -9.07 25.08
N ILE A 129 1.16 -8.35 24.02
CA ILE A 129 0.35 -8.22 22.79
C ILE A 129 0.15 -9.60 22.15
N SER A 130 1.22 -10.39 22.02
CA SER A 130 1.16 -11.74 21.45
C SER A 130 0.29 -12.67 22.29
N SER A 131 0.34 -12.55 23.62
CA SER A 131 -0.51 -13.30 24.55
C SER A 131 -1.98 -12.90 24.41
N LEU A 132 -2.28 -11.60 24.28
CA LEU A 132 -3.64 -11.10 24.05
C LEU A 132 -4.21 -11.60 22.71
N ILE A 133 -3.41 -11.58 21.65
CA ILE A 133 -3.79 -12.10 20.32
C ILE A 133 -4.04 -13.60 20.37
N ASN A 134 -3.12 -14.37 20.97
CA ASN A 134 -3.26 -15.82 21.11
C ASN A 134 -4.47 -16.19 21.97
N MET A 135 -4.74 -15.43 23.03
CA MET A 135 -5.95 -15.61 23.86
C MET A 135 -7.21 -15.30 23.05
N GLY A 136 -7.23 -14.22 22.27
CA GLY A 136 -8.33 -13.89 21.36
C GLY A 136 -8.58 -14.98 20.33
N MET A 137 -7.53 -15.48 19.68
CA MET A 137 -7.60 -16.59 18.72
C MET A 137 -8.12 -17.87 19.36
N MET A 138 -7.66 -18.20 20.57
CA MET A 138 -8.14 -19.37 21.30
C MET A 138 -9.63 -19.27 21.64
N LEU A 139 -10.10 -18.09 22.08
CA LEU A 139 -11.53 -17.84 22.32
C LEU A 139 -12.34 -17.95 21.03
N LEU A 140 -11.80 -17.49 19.91
CA LEU A 140 -12.44 -17.56 18.60
C LEU A 140 -12.56 -19.01 18.12
N VAL A 141 -11.50 -19.82 18.27
CA VAL A 141 -11.54 -21.26 17.98
C VAL A 141 -12.55 -21.98 18.87
N MET A 142 -12.57 -21.67 20.17
CA MET A 142 -13.55 -22.24 21.10
C MET A 142 -14.98 -21.87 20.70
N TYR A 143 -15.21 -20.61 20.31
CA TYR A 143 -16.50 -20.14 19.82
C TYR A 143 -16.94 -20.90 18.56
N ILE A 144 -16.04 -21.11 17.59
CA ILE A 144 -16.31 -21.90 16.38
C ILE A 144 -16.67 -23.35 16.76
N LEU A 145 -15.89 -23.99 17.63
CA LEU A 145 -16.15 -25.35 18.08
C LEU A 145 -17.52 -25.48 18.77
N MET A 146 -17.92 -24.49 19.56
CA MET A 146 -19.27 -24.44 20.15
C MET A 146 -20.38 -24.31 19.10
N GLN A 147 -20.16 -23.52 18.05
CA GLN A 147 -21.14 -23.41 16.94
C GLN A 147 -21.28 -24.73 16.18
N VAL A 148 -20.19 -25.48 15.99
CA VAL A 148 -20.18 -26.77 15.29
C VAL A 148 -20.74 -27.91 16.16
N MET A 149 -20.56 -27.87 17.48
CA MET A 149 -21.07 -28.91 18.40
C MET A 149 -22.55 -28.75 18.78
N LYS A 150 -23.09 -27.53 18.79
CA LYS A 150 -24.53 -27.26 19.02
C LYS A 150 -25.50 -28.12 18.18
N PRO A 151 -25.28 -28.37 16.87
CA PRO A 151 -26.16 -29.25 16.08
C PRO A 151 -26.05 -30.75 16.44
N LEU A 152 -24.98 -31.19 17.10
CA LEU A 152 -24.78 -32.59 17.51
C LEU A 152 -25.39 -32.90 18.89
N ALA A 153 -25.56 -31.87 19.74
CA ALA A 153 -26.15 -31.97 21.08
C ALA A 153 -27.67 -31.71 21.12
N ALA A 154 -28.34 -31.59 19.96
CA ALA A 154 -29.79 -31.50 19.90
C ALA A 154 -30.41 -32.83 20.38
N PRO A 155 -31.24 -32.85 21.44
CA PRO A 155 -31.84 -34.09 21.91
C PRO A 155 -32.75 -34.66 20.81
N LYS A 156 -32.52 -35.92 20.43
CA LYS A 156 -33.38 -36.66 19.50
C LYS A 156 -34.82 -36.60 20.03
N LYS A 157 -35.70 -35.84 19.37
CA LYS A 157 -37.14 -35.86 19.63
C LYS A 157 -37.61 -37.33 19.65
N PRO A 158 -38.27 -37.80 20.72
CA PRO A 158 -38.73 -39.18 20.77
C PRO A 158 -39.76 -39.41 19.65
N LYS A 159 -39.50 -40.42 18.81
CA LYS A 159 -40.46 -40.91 17.81
C LYS A 159 -41.74 -41.31 18.56
N LYS A 160 -42.84 -40.58 18.33
CA LYS A 160 -44.17 -41.07 18.71
C LYS A 160 -44.41 -42.37 17.94
N LEU A 161 -44.59 -43.46 18.67
CA LEU A 161 -44.99 -44.75 18.12
C LEU A 161 -46.37 -44.58 17.44
N PRO A 162 -46.60 -45.16 16.25
CA PRO A 162 -47.93 -45.16 15.68
C PRO A 162 -48.85 -46.04 16.55
N GLU A 163 -49.96 -45.45 17.00
CA GLU A 163 -51.06 -46.20 17.60
C GLU A 163 -51.59 -47.20 16.56
N ALA A 164 -51.61 -48.48 16.91
CA ALA A 164 -52.27 -49.51 16.12
C ALA A 164 -53.78 -49.27 16.18
N LYS A 165 -54.38 -48.93 15.03
CA LYS A 165 -55.84 -48.99 14.86
C LYS A 165 -56.22 -50.36 14.30
N THR A 166 -56.88 -51.15 15.13
CA THR A 166 -57.93 -52.12 14.75
C THR A 166 -59.19 -51.41 14.31
#